data_AF-A0A8J6VHE8-F1
#
_entry.id   AF-A0A8J6VHE8-F1
#
_cell.length_a   1.000
_cell.length_b   1.000
_cell.length_c   1.000
_cell.angle_alpha   90.00
_cell.angle_beta   90.00
_cell.angle_gamma   90.00
#
_symmetry.space_group_name_H-M   'P 1'
#
loop_
_entity.id
_entity.type
_entity.pdbx_description
1 polymer ?
#
loop_
_entity_poly.entity_id
_entity_poly.type
_entity_poly.pdbx_seq_one_letter_code
_entity_poly.pdbx_strand_id
1 'polypeptide(L)'
;MILIPAYYAIKPTVAFKEKLANLDLDPDLVDILSETVFWNYHRAGDTEDDIIEVKLLFIANLMSEYLPTDLYKKILEQSCISLEVFDKWWTLERYFVDETFSDVEKRIEPSVGTHFVKTGRKRVDLWIDEIQKKA
;
A
#
# COMPACT_ATOMS: atom_id res chain seq x y z
N MET A 1 16.69 -18.02 4.08
CA MET A 1 15.47 -17.32 3.63
C MET A 1 15.84 -15.87 3.43
N ILE A 2 15.76 -15.36 2.20
CA ILE A 2 16.03 -13.94 1.91
C ILE A 2 14.75 -13.19 2.26
N LEU A 3 14.83 -12.22 3.17
CA LEU A 3 13.71 -11.36 3.50
C LEU A 3 13.71 -10.22 2.50
N ILE A 4 12.70 -10.17 1.63
CA ILE A 4 12.54 -9.09 0.66
C ILE A 4 11.49 -8.13 1.25
N PRO A 5 11.75 -6.82 1.31
CA PRO A 5 10.74 -5.88 1.72
C PRO A 5 9.56 -5.95 0.75
N ALA A 6 8.35 -6.04 1.29
CA ALA A 6 7.12 -5.99 0.51
C ALA A 6 6.27 -4.80 0.93
N TYR A 7 5.66 -4.15 -0.06
CA TYR A 7 4.59 -3.19 0.16
C TYR A 7 3.24 -3.87 -0.06
N TYR A 8 2.32 -3.60 0.85
CA TYR A 8 0.95 -4.09 0.80
C TYR A 8 0.03 -2.91 0.56
N ALA A 9 -0.70 -2.92 -0.54
CA ALA A 9 -1.78 -1.97 -0.80
C ALA A 9 -3.10 -2.61 -0.38
N ILE A 10 -3.70 -2.08 0.67
CA ILE A 10 -4.99 -2.50 1.21
C ILE A 10 -6.04 -1.54 0.67
N LYS A 11 -6.97 -2.05 -0.13
CA LYS A 11 -7.95 -1.23 -0.85
C LYS A 11 -9.36 -1.60 -0.43
N PRO A 12 -10.20 -0.65 0.01
CA PRO A 12 -11.60 -0.94 0.28
C PRO A 12 -12.33 -1.28 -1.01
N THR A 13 -13.22 -2.27 -0.94
CA THR A 13 -14.05 -2.68 -2.08
C THR A 13 -15.07 -1.59 -2.42
N VAL A 14 -15.57 -1.60 -3.66
CA VAL A 14 -16.66 -0.69 -4.07
C VAL A 14 -17.88 -0.86 -3.17
N ALA A 15 -18.25 -2.10 -2.86
CA ALA A 15 -19.36 -2.41 -1.97
C ALA A 15 -19.16 -1.84 -0.56
N PHE A 16 -17.93 -1.83 -0.05
CA PHE A 16 -17.65 -1.23 1.25
C PHE A 16 -17.81 0.29 1.22
N LYS A 17 -17.28 0.96 0.19
CA LYS A 17 -17.46 2.41 0.01
C LYS A 17 -18.92 2.81 -0.10
N GLU A 18 -19.70 2.08 -0.90
CA GLU A 18 -21.15 2.30 -1.03
C GLU A 18 -21.86 2.10 0.30
N LYS A 19 -21.46 1.08 1.07
CA LYS A 19 -22.01 0.87 2.42
C LYS A 19 -21.71 2.05 3.35
N LEU A 20 -20.45 2.50 3.41
CA LEU A 20 -20.06 3.63 4.25
C LEU A 20 -20.84 4.90 3.92
N ALA A 21 -21.06 5.17 2.63
CA ALA A 21 -21.84 6.32 2.17
C ALA A 21 -23.33 6.30 2.61
N ASN A 22 -23.87 5.12 2.93
CA ASN A 22 -25.24 4.95 3.41
C ASN A 22 -25.36 4.92 4.94
N LEU A 23 -24.25 5.03 5.67
CA LEU A 23 -24.23 5.07 7.12
C LEU A 23 -24.06 6.51 7.60
N ASP A 24 -24.83 6.88 8.62
CA ASP A 24 -24.60 8.13 9.35
C ASP A 24 -23.37 7.94 10.25
N LEU A 25 -22.22 8.35 9.74
CA LEU A 25 -20.88 8.23 10.31
C LEU A 25 -20.16 9.58 10.26
N ASP A 26 -19.17 9.73 11.13
CA ASP A 26 -18.23 10.85 11.07
C ASP A 26 -17.51 10.87 9.71
N PRO A 27 -17.45 12.01 8.99
CA PRO A 27 -16.80 12.10 7.68
C PRO A 27 -15.31 11.71 7.69
N ASP A 28 -14.57 12.08 8.74
CA ASP A 28 -13.14 11.77 8.84
C ASP A 28 -12.95 10.25 8.96
N LEU A 29 -13.87 9.57 9.68
CA LEU A 29 -13.87 8.11 9.76
C LEU A 29 -14.20 7.47 8.40
N VAL A 30 -15.16 8.01 7.66
CA VAL A 30 -15.49 7.50 6.31
C VAL A 30 -14.28 7.61 5.38
N ASP A 31 -13.57 8.73 5.42
CA ASP A 31 -12.37 8.95 4.62
C ASP A 31 -11.28 7.93 4.98
N ILE A 32 -10.97 7.77 6.28
CA ILE A 32 -9.99 6.78 6.77
C ILE A 32 -10.31 5.36 6.29
N LEU A 33 -11.58 4.95 6.34
CA LEU A 33 -12.01 3.60 5.93
C LEU A 33 -12.10 3.43 4.41
N SER A 34 -12.24 4.52 3.65
CA SER A 34 -12.42 4.52 2.20
C SER A 34 -11.12 4.72 1.42
N GLU A 35 -10.04 5.09 2.10
CA GLU A 35 -8.73 5.28 1.50
C GLU A 35 -7.97 3.97 1.27
N THR A 36 -7.06 4.00 0.28
CA THR A 36 -6.09 2.93 0.08
C THR A 36 -4.92 3.14 1.05
N VAL A 37 -4.65 2.13 1.86
CA VAL A 37 -3.56 2.18 2.85
C VAL A 37 -2.37 1.38 2.35
N PHE A 38 -1.17 1.93 2.52
CA PHE A 38 0.09 1.27 2.16
C PHE A 38 0.87 0.89 3.40
N TRP A 39 1.09 -0.40 3.60
CA TRP A 39 1.92 -0.92 4.68
C TRP A 39 3.20 -1.53 4.11
N ASN A 40 4.29 -1.45 4.86
CA ASN A 40 5.55 -2.14 4.54
C ASN A 40 5.81 -3.27 5.53
N TYR A 41 6.19 -4.44 5.02
CA TYR A 41 6.59 -5.56 5.85
C TYR A 41 7.96 -6.07 5.41
N HIS A 42 8.93 -5.97 6.32
CA HIS A 42 10.32 -6.34 6.07
C HIS A 42 10.60 -7.83 6.32
N ARG A 43 9.55 -8.62 6.56
CA ARG A 43 9.64 -10.05 6.83
C ARG A 43 8.82 -10.91 5.87
N ALA A 44 8.37 -10.35 4.75
CA ALA A 44 7.63 -11.12 3.76
C ALA A 44 8.52 -12.25 3.21
N GLY A 45 8.19 -13.49 3.57
CA GLY A 45 8.45 -14.63 2.72
C GLY A 45 7.48 -14.63 1.54
N ASP A 46 7.72 -15.51 0.57
CA ASP A 46 6.74 -15.76 -0.47
C ASP A 46 5.70 -16.78 0.01
N THR A 47 5.05 -16.50 1.15
CA THR A 47 4.08 -17.40 1.78
C THR A 47 2.69 -16.79 1.80
N GLU A 48 1.68 -17.65 1.72
CA GLU A 48 0.27 -17.31 1.91
C GLU A 48 0.00 -16.83 3.35
N ASP A 49 0.75 -17.33 4.31
CA ASP A 49 0.65 -16.98 5.73
C ASP A 49 0.89 -15.49 5.99
N ASP A 50 1.87 -14.87 5.31
CA ASP A 50 2.14 -13.44 5.48
C ASP A 50 0.97 -12.56 5.03
N ILE A 51 0.26 -13.00 3.99
CA ILE A 51 -0.95 -12.32 3.51
C ILE A 51 -2.05 -12.41 4.57
N ILE A 52 -2.23 -13.59 5.16
CA ILE A 52 -3.21 -13.83 6.23
C ILE A 52 -2.88 -12.95 7.45
N GLU A 53 -1.61 -12.90 7.87
CA GLU A 53 -1.16 -12.05 8.98
C GLU A 53 -1.48 -10.57 8.74
N VAL A 54 -1.13 -10.04 7.56
CA VAL A 54 -1.39 -8.63 7.21
C VAL A 54 -2.88 -8.32 7.22
N LYS A 55 -3.73 -9.21 6.67
CA LYS A 55 -5.18 -9.04 6.68
C LYS A 55 -5.74 -8.94 8.10
N LEU A 56 -5.36 -9.86 8.97
CA LEU A 56 -5.85 -9.91 10.35
C LEU A 56 -5.34 -8.71 11.17
N LEU A 57 -4.06 -8.35 11.01
CA LEU A 57 -3.47 -7.17 11.66
C LEU A 57 -4.13 -5.87 11.21
N PHE A 58 -4.50 -5.76 9.93
CA PHE A 58 -5.22 -4.59 9.44
C PHE A 58 -6.56 -4.39 10.15
N ILE A 59 -7.37 -5.45 10.23
CA ILE A 59 -8.66 -5.39 10.94
C ILE A 59 -8.46 -5.11 12.44
N ALA A 60 -7.45 -5.74 13.07
CA ALA A 60 -7.11 -5.49 14.46
C ALA A 60 -6.75 -4.02 14.70
N ASN A 61 -5.91 -3.43 13.84
CA ASN A 61 -5.53 -2.02 13.91
C ASN A 61 -6.74 -1.09 13.76
N LEU A 62 -7.66 -1.39 12.83
CA LEU A 62 -8.90 -0.62 12.71
C LEU A 62 -9.73 -0.67 13.99
N MET A 63 -9.89 -1.84 14.60
CA MET A 63 -10.63 -2.00 15.85
C MET A 63 -9.98 -1.29 17.03
N SER A 64 -8.64 -1.26 17.09
CA SER A 64 -7.90 -0.61 18.16
C SER A 64 -7.92 0.92 18.08
N GLU A 65 -7.79 1.48 16.87
CA GLU A 65 -7.55 2.93 16.70
C GLU A 65 -8.80 3.70 16.26
N TYR A 66 -9.70 3.09 15.49
CA TYR A 66 -10.77 3.83 14.79
C TYR A 66 -12.18 3.28 15.04
N LEU A 67 -12.31 2.00 15.34
CA LEU A 67 -13.59 1.30 15.41
C LEU A 67 -13.80 0.65 16.79
N PRO A 68 -14.33 1.41 17.77
CA PRO A 68 -14.82 0.84 19.01
C PRO A 68 -15.79 -0.33 18.74
N THR A 69 -15.85 -1.31 19.65
CA THR A 69 -16.57 -2.58 19.44
C THR A 69 -17.98 -2.44 18.86
N ASP A 70 -18.78 -1.48 19.34
CA ASP A 70 -20.14 -1.25 18.85
C ASP A 70 -20.16 -0.73 17.42
N LEU A 71 -19.23 0.16 17.08
CA LEU A 71 -19.09 0.73 15.74
C LEU A 71 -18.53 -0.28 14.76
N TYR A 72 -17.54 -1.07 15.18
CA TYR A 72 -17.02 -2.21 14.43
C TYR A 72 -18.17 -3.15 14.03
N LYS A 73 -18.99 -3.54 15.01
CA LYS A 73 -20.13 -4.43 14.76
C LYS A 73 -21.18 -3.80 13.83
N LYS A 74 -21.45 -2.51 13.98
CA LYS A 74 -22.39 -1.76 13.10
C LYS A 74 -21.88 -1.72 11.65
N ILE A 75 -20.60 -1.41 11.45
CA ILE A 75 -20.02 -1.19 10.12
C ILE A 75 -19.70 -2.52 9.43
N LEU A 76 -19.09 -3.47 10.13
CA LEU A 76 -18.58 -4.71 9.53
C LEU A 76 -19.51 -5.91 9.71
N GLU A 77 -20.63 -5.75 10.42
CA GLU A 77 -21.66 -6.78 10.67
C GLU A 77 -21.15 -8.01 11.42
N GLN A 78 -19.97 -7.91 12.05
CA GLN A 78 -19.29 -8.99 12.74
C GLN A 78 -18.72 -8.47 14.07
N SER A 79 -18.50 -9.37 15.02
CA SER A 79 -17.91 -9.02 16.33
C SER A 79 -16.49 -9.54 16.52
N CYS A 80 -16.00 -10.36 15.58
CA CYS A 80 -14.67 -10.95 15.63
C CYS A 80 -13.81 -10.45 14.47
N ILE A 81 -12.50 -10.58 14.64
CA ILE A 81 -11.50 -10.39 13.59
C ILE A 81 -11.40 -11.71 12.82
N SER A 82 -11.64 -11.68 11.51
CA SER A 82 -11.54 -12.85 10.65
C SER A 82 -11.13 -12.48 9.23
N LEU A 83 -10.63 -13.46 8.48
CA LEU A 83 -10.34 -13.29 7.05
C LEU A 83 -11.59 -12.98 6.24
N GLU A 84 -12.73 -13.58 6.60
CA GLU A 84 -14.01 -13.34 5.93
C GLU A 84 -14.43 -11.85 6.02
N VAL A 85 -14.18 -11.21 7.16
CA VAL A 85 -14.42 -9.76 7.33
C VAL A 85 -13.52 -8.96 6.40
N PHE A 86 -12.22 -9.30 6.35
CA PHE A 86 -11.29 -8.61 5.45
C PHE A 86 -11.72 -8.80 3.99
N ASP A 87 -11.88 -10.04 3.55
CA ASP A 87 -12.11 -10.40 2.15
C ASP A 87 -13.46 -9.90 1.60
N LYS A 88 -14.42 -9.62 2.49
CA LYS A 88 -15.69 -8.97 2.12
C LYS A 88 -15.51 -7.49 1.79
N TRP A 89 -14.67 -6.78 2.56
CA TRP A 89 -14.67 -5.32 2.58
C TRP A 89 -13.40 -4.68 2.01
N TRP A 90 -12.30 -5.44 1.91
CA TRP A 90 -11.03 -4.98 1.36
C TRP A 90 -10.40 -6.02 0.43
N THR A 91 -9.51 -5.53 -0.44
CA THR A 91 -8.58 -6.34 -1.22
C THR A 91 -7.15 -6.00 -0.81
N LEU A 92 -6.25 -6.95 -1.05
CA LEU A 92 -4.83 -6.82 -0.75
C LEU A 92 -4.01 -7.08 -2.01
N GLU A 93 -3.15 -6.14 -2.36
CA GLU A 93 -2.13 -6.34 -3.38
C GLU A 93 -0.75 -6.28 -2.74
N ARG A 94 0.13 -7.19 -3.13
CA ARG A 94 1.51 -7.28 -2.63
C ARG A 94 2.49 -6.90 -3.74
N TYR A 95 3.41 -6.02 -3.43
CA TYR A 95 4.48 -5.55 -4.30
C TYR A 95 5.82 -5.84 -3.64
N PHE A 96 6.60 -6.75 -4.23
CA PHE A 96 7.96 -6.98 -3.77
C PHE A 96 8.88 -5.85 -4.23
N VAL A 97 9.79 -5.45 -3.34
CA VAL A 97 10.81 -4.45 -3.64
C VAL A 97 12.08 -5.19 -4.03
N ASP A 98 12.12 -5.64 -5.27
CA ASP A 98 13.29 -6.34 -5.81
C ASP A 98 14.42 -5.36 -6.14
N GLU A 99 14.07 -4.12 -6.51
CA GLU A 99 15.01 -3.09 -6.96
C GLU A 99 14.57 -1.71 -6.44
N THR A 100 15.50 -0.94 -5.88
CA THR A 100 15.22 0.44 -5.49
C THR A 100 15.47 1.39 -6.66
N PHE A 101 14.87 2.59 -6.62
CA PHE A 101 15.16 3.66 -7.59
C PHE A 101 16.67 3.91 -7.74
N SER A 102 17.40 3.95 -6.63
CA SER A 102 18.86 4.13 -6.61
C SER A 102 19.58 2.98 -7.30
N ASP A 103 19.12 1.73 -7.12
CA ASP A 103 19.76 0.58 -7.74
C ASP A 103 19.54 0.56 -9.25
N VAL A 104 18.34 0.94 -9.71
CA VAL A 104 18.05 1.14 -11.14
C VAL A 104 18.92 2.26 -11.71
N GLU A 105 18.97 3.41 -11.05
CA GLU A 105 19.76 4.56 -11.48
C GLU A 105 21.25 4.24 -11.64
N LYS A 106 21.82 3.48 -10.69
CA LYS A 106 23.24 3.08 -10.74
C LYS A 106 23.56 2.09 -11.86
N ARG A 107 22.56 1.38 -12.38
CA ARG A 107 22.74 0.39 -13.46
C ARG A 107 22.54 0.96 -14.86
N ILE A 108 22.12 2.22 -14.98
CA ILE A 108 22.02 2.89 -16.28
C ILE A 108 23.43 3.00 -16.85
N GLU A 109 23.66 2.33 -17.97
CA GLU A 109 24.94 2.41 -18.66
C GLU A 109 25.17 3.83 -19.22
N PRO A 110 26.45 4.29 -19.24
CA PRO A 110 26.90 5.47 -19.96
C PRO A 110 26.21 5.72 -21.31
N SER A 111 26.26 4.71 -22.17
CA SER A 111 25.68 4.72 -23.51
C SER A 111 24.19 5.09 -23.49
N VAL A 112 23.44 4.54 -22.54
CA VAL A 112 22.01 4.79 -22.35
C VAL A 112 21.74 6.19 -21.83
N GLY A 113 22.60 6.70 -20.95
CA GLY A 113 22.50 8.06 -20.39
C GLY A 113 22.43 9.16 -21.46
N THR A 114 23.12 8.96 -22.59
CA THR A 114 23.13 9.92 -23.71
C THR A 114 21.78 10.10 -24.40
N HIS A 115 20.84 9.16 -24.23
CA HIS A 115 19.51 9.23 -24.83
C HIS A 115 18.50 10.08 -24.04
N PHE A 116 18.84 10.50 -22.81
CA PHE A 116 17.95 11.36 -22.03
C PHE A 116 17.83 12.76 -22.63
N VAL A 117 16.60 13.24 -22.80
CA VAL A 117 16.29 14.58 -23.33
C VAL A 117 15.81 15.48 -22.19
N LYS A 118 16.24 16.75 -22.21
CA LYS A 118 15.79 17.75 -21.23
C LYS A 118 14.28 17.94 -21.29
N THR A 119 13.69 18.04 -20.11
CA THR A 119 12.23 18.13 -19.90
C THR A 119 11.77 19.57 -19.67
N GLY A 120 12.70 20.51 -19.46
CA GLY A 120 12.42 21.89 -19.05
C GLY A 120 12.11 22.02 -17.56
N ARG A 121 12.11 20.91 -16.80
CA ARG A 121 11.91 20.91 -15.35
C ARG A 121 13.26 20.90 -14.65
N LYS A 122 13.67 22.04 -14.08
CA LYS A 122 14.99 22.24 -13.44
C LYS A 122 15.49 21.06 -12.59
N ARG A 123 14.65 20.51 -11.71
CA ARG A 123 15.03 19.37 -10.85
C ARG A 123 15.37 18.11 -11.65
N VAL A 124 14.56 17.79 -12.67
CA VAL A 124 14.73 16.61 -13.51
C VAL A 124 15.92 16.81 -14.45
N ASP A 125 16.07 18.01 -14.99
CA ASP A 125 17.17 18.33 -15.90
C ASP A 125 18.53 18.26 -15.21
N LEU A 126 18.63 18.69 -13.94
CA LEU A 126 19.84 18.51 -13.13
C LEU A 126 20.17 17.03 -12.91
N TRP A 127 19.16 16.21 -12.59
CA TRP A 127 19.34 14.77 -12.46
C TRP A 127 19.78 14.10 -13.77
N ILE A 128 19.22 14.53 -14.92
CA ILE A 128 19.67 14.08 -16.25
C ILE A 128 21.13 14.46 -16.50
N ASP A 129 21.56 15.68 -16.10
CA ASP A 129 22.97 16.07 -16.21
C ASP A 129 23.88 15.16 -15.39
N GLU A 130 23.45 14.74 -14.20
CA GLU A 130 24.21 13.81 -13.37
C GLU A 130 24.31 12.41 -13.99
N ILE A 131 23.26 11.92 -14.63
CA ILE A 131 23.30 10.65 -15.38
C ILE A 131 24.22 10.77 -16.61
N GLN A 132 24.12 11.86 -17.37
CA GLN A 132 24.93 12.07 -18.57
C GLN A 132 26.41 12.33 -18.26
N LYS A 133 26.74 12.86 -17.08
CA LYS A 133 28.14 13.00 -16.62
C LYS A 133 28.80 11.69 -16.22
N LYS A 134 28.01 10.66 -15.88
CA LYS A 134 28.52 9.30 -15.65
C LYS A 134 28.84 8.59 -16.97
N ALA A 135 28.41 9.14 -18.11
CA ALA A 135 28.58 8.56 -19.44
C ALA A 135 29.91 8.86 -20.11
#